data_AF-A0A3M1BVB5-F1
#
_entry.id   AF-A0A3M1BVB5-F1
#
_cell.length_a   1.000
_cell.length_b   1.000
_cell.length_c   1.000
_cell.angle_alpha   90.00
_cell.angle_beta   90.00
_cell.angle_gamma   90.00
#
_symmetry.space_group_name_H-M   'P 1'
#
loop_
_entity.id
_entity.type
_entity.pdbx_description
1 polymer ?
#
loop_
_entity_poly.entity_id
_entity_poly.type
_entity_poly.pdbx_seq_one_letter_code
_entity_poly.pdbx_strand_id
1 'polypeptide(L)'
;MRQKEKVRALQAEQNNDPRRSPELYNYSLDRLILRSDGGAVLVAEQFYIERETYYRDYYPTYGYYPYGYYNSYYRNSRDIDYLYNYNDIIVVNIRPDGDLQWTARIPKWQETRNDGGYYSSYAMSIVRDKLYFLFNDDARNFDPKRKGDRIYKYTGNNEMMVLAEMNLQGDVQTYPVISSDGGVTLRPKMCKQTGLRELLLFGEAKRGFRLGKMIFN
;
A
#
# COMPACT_ATOMS: atom_id res chain seq x y z
N MET A 1 0.16 6.78 10.65
CA MET A 1 -0.04 6.84 12.13
C MET A 1 0.78 7.97 12.72
N ARG A 2 0.11 8.88 13.45
CA ARG A 2 0.83 9.70 14.42
C ARG A 2 1.50 8.74 15.41
N GLN A 3 2.77 8.98 15.72
CA GLN A 3 3.61 8.13 16.57
C GLN A 3 2.92 7.76 17.90
N LYS A 4 2.03 8.64 18.39
CA LYS A 4 1.21 8.48 19.59
C LYS A 4 0.13 7.40 19.49
N GLU A 5 -0.43 7.15 18.31
CA GLU A 5 -1.49 6.16 18.09
C GLU A 5 -0.91 4.75 17.95
N LYS A 6 0.27 4.60 17.31
CA LYS A 6 1.08 3.35 17.31
C LYS A 6 1.37 2.87 18.73
N VAL A 7 1.87 3.80 19.56
CA VAL A 7 2.24 3.52 20.95
C VAL A 7 1.02 3.10 21.78
N ARG A 8 -0.15 3.69 21.52
CA ARG A 8 -1.39 3.36 22.22
C ARG A 8 -1.93 1.97 21.86
N ALA A 9 -1.89 1.59 20.58
CA ALA A 9 -2.31 0.25 20.15
C ALA A 9 -1.41 -0.85 20.76
N LEU A 10 -0.09 -0.65 20.74
CA LEU A 10 0.88 -1.57 21.35
C LEU A 10 0.72 -1.66 22.88
N GLN A 11 0.43 -0.55 23.55
CA GLN A 11 0.15 -0.53 24.99
C GLN A 11 -1.16 -1.22 25.36
N ALA A 12 -2.15 -1.23 24.48
CA ALA A 12 -3.42 -1.90 24.74
C ALA A 12 -3.32 -3.42 24.57
N GLU A 13 -2.55 -3.87 23.58
CA GLU A 13 -2.23 -5.29 23.37
C GLU A 13 -1.46 -5.88 24.57
N GLN A 14 -0.55 -5.11 25.19
CA GLN A 14 0.15 -5.51 26.42
C GLN A 14 -0.75 -5.58 27.67
N ASN A 15 -1.87 -4.84 27.70
CA ASN A 15 -2.70 -4.69 28.90
C ASN A 15 -4.01 -5.50 28.86
N ASN A 16 -4.26 -6.28 27.79
CA ASN A 16 -5.44 -7.15 27.65
C ASN A 16 -6.79 -6.44 27.94
N ASP A 17 -6.89 -5.14 27.62
CA ASP A 17 -8.09 -4.32 27.84
C ASP A 17 -9.02 -4.44 26.61
N PRO A 18 -10.16 -5.15 26.71
CA PRO A 18 -11.04 -5.39 25.58
C PRO A 18 -11.70 -4.10 25.02
N ARG A 19 -11.71 -3.01 25.80
CA ARG A 19 -12.21 -1.68 25.35
C ARG A 19 -11.16 -0.87 24.60
N ARG A 20 -9.93 -1.37 24.55
CA ARG A 20 -8.79 -0.77 23.84
C ARG A 20 -8.10 -1.77 22.91
N SER A 21 -8.70 -2.95 22.69
CA SER A 21 -8.28 -3.91 21.68
C SER A 21 -7.89 -3.16 20.40
N PRO A 22 -6.78 -3.53 19.72
CA PRO A 22 -6.37 -2.85 18.51
C PRO A 22 -7.48 -2.95 17.47
N GLU A 23 -8.35 -1.94 17.45
CA GLU A 23 -9.37 -1.80 16.43
C GLU A 23 -8.63 -1.66 15.09
N LEU A 24 -9.01 -2.48 14.11
CA LEU A 24 -8.52 -2.39 12.74
C LEU A 24 -9.01 -1.07 12.15
N TYR A 25 -8.27 0.00 12.41
CA TYR A 25 -8.62 1.33 11.94
C TYR A 25 -8.38 1.44 10.43
N ASN A 26 -9.42 1.87 9.71
CA ASN A 26 -9.42 2.14 8.27
C ASN A 26 -9.05 0.95 7.38
N TYR A 27 -9.66 -0.21 7.61
CA TYR A 27 -9.58 -1.34 6.68
C TYR A 27 -10.75 -1.34 5.70
N SER A 28 -10.43 -1.42 4.41
CA SER A 28 -11.38 -1.74 3.35
C SER A 28 -11.50 -3.26 3.25
N LEU A 29 -12.74 -3.78 3.29
CA LEU A 29 -12.98 -5.20 2.99
C LEU A 29 -13.01 -5.38 1.48
N ASP A 30 -11.95 -5.95 0.93
CA ASP A 30 -11.75 -5.99 -0.52
C ASP A 30 -12.31 -7.26 -1.14
N ARG A 31 -12.30 -8.39 -0.42
CA ARG A 31 -12.78 -9.67 -0.96
C ARG A 31 -13.22 -10.65 0.11
N LEU A 32 -14.31 -11.35 -0.17
CA LEU A 32 -14.73 -12.56 0.54
C LEU A 32 -14.68 -13.75 -0.44
N ILE A 33 -13.90 -14.77 -0.12
CA ILE A 33 -13.72 -15.98 -0.93
C ILE A 33 -14.42 -17.13 -0.19
N LEU A 34 -15.46 -17.70 -0.78
CA LEU A 34 -16.16 -18.84 -0.18
C LEU A 34 -15.37 -20.14 -0.41
N ARG A 35 -15.27 -20.96 0.64
CA ARG A 35 -14.65 -22.29 0.59
C ARG A 35 -15.72 -23.36 0.41
N SER A 36 -15.34 -24.49 -0.19
CA SER A 36 -16.25 -25.60 -0.46
C SER A 36 -16.73 -26.33 0.81
N ASP A 37 -16.02 -26.20 1.92
CA ASP A 37 -16.40 -26.76 3.22
C ASP A 37 -17.39 -25.88 4.01
N GLY A 38 -17.81 -24.74 3.44
CA GLY A 38 -18.69 -23.77 4.07
C GLY A 38 -17.96 -22.66 4.83
N GLY A 39 -16.63 -22.71 4.92
CA GLY A 39 -15.82 -21.61 5.45
C GLY A 39 -15.65 -20.47 4.45
N ALA A 40 -14.87 -19.46 4.85
CA ALA A 40 -14.53 -18.34 3.97
C ALA A 40 -13.13 -17.79 4.25
N VAL A 41 -12.55 -17.11 3.26
CA VAL A 41 -11.34 -16.29 3.43
C VAL A 41 -11.69 -14.83 3.13
N LEU A 42 -11.54 -13.97 4.13
CA LEU A 42 -11.72 -12.53 4.02
C LEU A 42 -10.36 -11.86 3.79
N VAL A 43 -10.29 -10.96 2.82
CA VAL A 43 -9.11 -10.14 2.53
C VAL A 43 -9.50 -8.68 2.72
N ALA A 44 -8.68 -7.97 3.48
CA ALA A 44 -8.85 -6.54 3.75
C ALA A 44 -7.53 -5.79 3.61
N GLU A 45 -7.57 -4.55 3.16
CA GLU A 45 -6.42 -3.67 3.06
C GLU A 45 -6.62 -2.41 3.91
N GLN A 46 -5.58 -2.00 4.64
CA GLN A 46 -5.62 -0.72 5.33
C GLN A 46 -5.53 0.41 4.31
N PHE A 47 -6.60 1.20 4.19
CA PHE A 47 -6.71 2.30 3.26
C PHE A 47 -7.25 3.56 3.94
N TYR A 48 -6.53 4.68 3.80
CA TYR A 48 -7.01 5.99 4.24
C TYR A 48 -6.36 7.13 3.47
N ILE A 49 -7.02 8.29 3.50
CA ILE A 49 -6.51 9.52 2.86
C ILE A 49 -6.24 10.54 3.97
N GLU A 50 -5.00 11.04 4.04
CA GLU A 50 -4.65 12.18 4.88
C GLU A 50 -4.67 13.46 4.04
N ARG A 51 -5.10 14.56 4.65
CA ARG A 51 -5.08 15.89 4.03
C ARG A 51 -4.02 16.74 4.73
N GLU A 52 -3.00 17.14 3.99
CA GLU A 52 -1.99 18.08 4.46
C GLU A 52 -2.31 19.47 3.90
N THR A 53 -2.26 20.51 4.74
CA THR A 53 -2.50 21.90 4.32
C THR A 53 -1.27 22.72 4.68
N TYR A 54 -0.71 23.42 3.69
CA TYR A 54 0.46 24.26 3.86
C TYR A 54 0.14 25.70 3.47
N TYR A 55 0.75 26.63 4.22
CA TYR A 55 0.68 28.05 3.94
C TYR A 55 1.99 28.44 3.26
N ARG A 56 1.89 28.93 2.03
CA ARG A 56 3.04 29.46 1.32
C ARG A 56 3.05 30.99 1.48
N ASP A 57 3.93 31.47 2.33
CA ASP A 57 4.20 32.90 2.47
C ASP A 57 5.09 33.34 1.31
N TYR A 58 4.54 34.14 0.39
CA TYR A 58 5.31 34.74 -0.68
C TYR A 58 5.92 36.07 -0.18
N TYR A 59 7.20 36.06 0.19
CA TYR A 59 7.94 37.29 0.45
C TYR A 59 8.29 37.94 -0.89
N PRO A 60 7.88 39.19 -1.16
CA PRO A 60 8.30 39.88 -2.36
C PRO A 60 9.83 40.07 -2.32
N THR A 61 10.52 39.61 -3.36
CA THR A 61 11.92 39.98 -3.63
C THR A 61 11.98 41.49 -3.81
N TYR A 62 12.65 42.19 -2.91
CA TYR A 62 12.89 43.62 -3.00
C TYR A 62 13.83 43.92 -4.19
N GLY A 63 13.27 44.40 -5.29
CA GLY A 63 14.02 45.05 -6.37
C GLY A 63 14.08 46.56 -6.11
N TYR A 64 15.28 47.13 -6.11
CA TYR A 64 15.49 48.57 -5.88
C TYR A 64 15.05 49.37 -7.12
N TYR A 65 13.88 50.02 -7.05
CA TYR A 65 13.42 50.99 -8.05
C TYR A 65 13.15 52.35 -7.40
N PRO A 66 13.53 53.50 -8.01
CA PRO A 66 13.64 54.78 -7.30
C PRO A 66 12.35 55.60 -7.23
N TYR A 67 11.22 55.11 -7.76
CA TYR A 67 9.98 55.89 -7.81
C TYR A 67 8.76 55.00 -7.91
N GLY A 68 7.96 54.88 -6.85
CA GLY A 68 6.64 54.26 -6.90
C GLY A 68 6.22 53.51 -5.64
N TYR A 69 5.08 53.90 -5.10
CA TYR A 69 4.39 53.27 -3.98
C TYR A 69 4.19 51.76 -4.21
N TYR A 70 4.78 50.91 -3.35
CA TYR A 70 4.47 49.49 -3.33
C TYR A 70 3.31 49.20 -2.38
N ASN A 71 2.21 48.68 -2.93
CA ASN A 71 1.19 47.98 -2.16
C ASN A 71 1.67 46.52 -2.03
N SER A 72 2.28 46.18 -0.89
CA SER A 72 2.76 44.82 -0.60
C SER A 72 1.55 43.91 -0.35
N TYR A 73 1.01 43.32 -1.41
CA TYR A 73 0.01 42.27 -1.27
C TYR A 73 0.70 40.98 -0.81
N TYR A 74 0.66 40.71 0.50
CA TYR A 74 0.89 39.38 1.03
C TYR A 74 -0.14 38.41 0.42
N ARG A 75 0.23 37.70 -0.64
CA ARG A 75 -0.57 36.58 -1.15
C ARG A 75 -0.31 35.36 -0.29
N ASN A 76 -1.20 35.13 0.67
CA ASN A 76 -1.32 33.84 1.35
C ASN A 76 -1.94 32.82 0.37
N SER A 77 -1.13 31.95 -0.24
CA SER A 77 -1.66 30.78 -0.96
C SER A 77 -1.81 29.63 0.03
N ARG A 78 -2.98 28.98 0.01
CA ARG A 78 -3.25 27.73 0.73
C ARG A 78 -3.12 26.59 -0.26
N ASP A 79 -2.09 25.78 -0.08
CA ASP A 79 -1.90 24.57 -0.88
C ASP A 79 -2.39 23.36 -0.06
N ILE A 80 -3.13 22.46 -0.70
CA ILE A 80 -3.70 21.26 -0.06
C ILE A 80 -3.21 20.05 -0.81
N ASP A 81 -2.57 19.13 -0.08
CA ASP A 81 -2.13 17.84 -0.59
C ASP A 81 -2.95 16.72 0.04
N TYR A 82 -3.22 15.69 -0.75
CA TYR A 82 -3.84 14.44 -0.33
C TYR A 82 -2.81 13.32 -0.36
N LEU A 83 -2.61 12.67 0.79
CA LEU A 83 -1.77 11.48 0.93
C LEU A 83 -2.63 10.23 0.93
N TYR A 84 -2.51 9.44 -0.11
CA TYR A 84 -3.21 8.17 -0.27
C TYR A 84 -2.38 7.06 0.34
N ASN A 85 -2.87 6.48 1.44
CA ASN A 85 -2.17 5.43 2.16
C ASN A 85 -2.83 4.08 1.89
N TYR A 86 -2.06 3.13 1.39
CA TYR A 86 -2.46 1.74 1.19
C TYR A 86 -1.41 0.88 1.90
N ASN A 87 -1.70 0.39 3.09
CA ASN A 87 -0.71 -0.27 3.94
C ASN A 87 -0.93 -1.78 3.96
N ASP A 88 -0.91 -2.36 5.17
CA ASP A 88 -0.96 -3.80 5.40
C ASP A 88 -2.21 -4.43 4.76
N ILE A 89 -2.02 -5.65 4.25
CA ILE A 89 -3.11 -6.53 3.85
C ILE A 89 -3.28 -7.56 4.96
N ILE A 90 -4.53 -7.75 5.40
CA ILE A 90 -4.91 -8.76 6.37
C ILE A 90 -5.75 -9.82 5.66
N VAL A 91 -5.37 -11.08 5.87
CA VAL A 91 -6.11 -12.23 5.39
C VAL A 91 -6.62 -13.01 6.60
N VAL A 92 -7.92 -13.25 6.63
CA VAL A 92 -8.60 -13.92 7.72
C VAL A 92 -9.26 -15.17 7.18
N ASN A 93 -8.92 -16.32 7.73
CA ASN A 93 -9.56 -17.58 7.40
C ASN A 93 -10.62 -17.92 8.45
N ILE A 94 -11.83 -18.19 8.00
CA ILE A 94 -13.04 -18.37 8.79
C ILE A 94 -13.55 -19.80 8.56
N ARG A 95 -13.82 -20.50 9.66
CA ARG A 95 -14.37 -21.86 9.66
C ARG A 95 -15.85 -21.87 9.28
N PRO A 96 -16.42 -23.03 8.91
CA PRO A 96 -17.84 -23.14 8.57
C PRO A 96 -18.80 -22.76 9.70
N ASP A 97 -18.37 -22.85 10.96
CA ASP A 97 -19.11 -22.43 12.16
C ASP A 97 -19.03 -20.91 12.41
N GLY A 98 -18.22 -20.18 11.63
CA GLY A 98 -18.00 -18.74 11.78
C GLY A 98 -16.80 -18.37 12.65
N ASP A 99 -16.12 -19.34 13.27
CA ASP A 99 -14.95 -19.07 14.10
C ASP A 99 -13.72 -18.72 13.25
N LEU A 100 -12.85 -17.86 13.79
CA LEU A 100 -11.57 -17.52 13.18
C LEU A 100 -10.63 -18.73 13.23
N GLN A 101 -10.24 -19.25 12.07
CA GLN A 101 -9.26 -20.32 11.97
C GLN A 101 -7.83 -19.79 12.16
N TRP A 102 -7.48 -18.74 11.42
CA TRP A 102 -6.21 -18.04 11.52
C TRP A 102 -6.30 -16.66 10.88
N THR A 103 -5.34 -15.79 11.21
CA THR A 103 -5.15 -14.48 10.60
C THR A 103 -3.70 -14.33 10.16
N ALA A 104 -3.49 -13.79 8.98
CA ALA A 104 -2.16 -13.52 8.44
C ALA A 104 -2.05 -12.06 8.00
N ARG A 105 -0.85 -11.49 8.17
CA ARG A 105 -0.53 -10.11 7.78
C ARG A 105 0.52 -10.13 6.68
N ILE A 106 0.23 -9.44 5.58
CA ILE A 106 1.20 -9.15 4.54
C ILE A 106 1.63 -7.69 4.74
N PRO A 107 2.85 -7.44 5.23
CA PRO A 107 3.30 -6.09 5.54
C PRO A 107 3.54 -5.31 4.24
N LYS A 108 2.93 -4.12 4.17
CA LYS A 108 3.11 -3.17 3.07
C LYS A 108 2.98 -1.75 3.60
N TRP A 109 3.76 -0.82 3.04
CA TRP A 109 3.66 0.59 3.40
C TRP A 109 3.75 1.49 2.17
N GLN A 110 2.60 1.87 1.61
CA GLN A 110 2.53 2.76 0.45
C GLN A 110 1.87 4.09 0.85
N GLU A 111 2.50 5.20 0.48
CA GLU A 111 1.93 6.55 0.61
C GLU A 111 2.29 7.36 -0.62
N THR A 112 1.27 7.72 -1.39
CA THR A 112 1.44 8.50 -2.61
C THR A 112 0.73 9.85 -2.47
N ARG A 113 1.29 10.90 -3.07
CA ARG A 113 0.80 12.28 -2.93
C ARG A 113 0.07 12.71 -4.19
N ASN A 114 -1.17 13.18 -4.04
CA ASN A 114 -2.00 13.78 -5.10
C ASN A 114 -2.21 12.91 -6.35
N ASP A 115 -2.04 11.60 -6.26
CA ASP A 115 -2.16 10.68 -7.40
C ASP A 115 -3.48 9.88 -7.40
N GLY A 116 -4.32 9.98 -6.36
CA GLY A 116 -5.52 9.13 -6.26
C GLY A 116 -5.22 7.68 -5.85
N GLY A 117 -4.00 7.39 -5.39
CA GLY A 117 -3.51 6.02 -5.19
C GLY A 117 -3.37 5.26 -6.50
N TYR A 118 -2.92 5.92 -7.55
CA TYR A 118 -2.94 5.40 -8.92
C TYR A 118 -2.00 4.20 -9.11
N TYR A 119 -0.88 4.17 -8.39
CA TYR A 119 0.11 3.09 -8.35
C TYR A 119 0.05 2.24 -7.06
N SER A 120 -0.92 2.50 -6.20
CA SER A 120 -1.06 1.86 -4.88
C SER A 120 -2.09 0.72 -4.91
N SER A 121 -2.23 0.04 -3.76
CA SER A 121 -2.98 -1.21 -3.56
C SER A 121 -2.22 -2.44 -4.08
N TYR A 122 -2.94 -3.53 -4.32
CA TYR A 122 -2.41 -4.82 -4.74
C TYR A 122 -3.31 -5.47 -5.82
N ALA A 123 -2.72 -6.38 -6.58
CA ALA A 123 -3.42 -7.34 -7.41
C ALA A 123 -3.43 -8.69 -6.69
N MET A 124 -4.47 -9.51 -6.92
CA MET A 124 -4.60 -10.80 -6.24
C MET A 124 -4.92 -11.91 -7.23
N SER A 125 -4.32 -13.08 -7.03
CA SER A 125 -4.63 -14.32 -7.74
C SER A 125 -4.76 -15.48 -6.77
N ILE A 126 -5.65 -16.41 -7.07
CA ILE A 126 -5.77 -17.69 -6.36
C ILE A 126 -5.28 -18.77 -7.31
N VAL A 127 -4.21 -19.47 -6.92
CA VAL A 127 -3.63 -20.52 -7.75
C VAL A 127 -3.40 -21.75 -6.89
N ARG A 128 -4.11 -22.83 -7.22
CA ARG A 128 -4.12 -24.08 -6.44
C ARG A 128 -4.49 -23.79 -4.98
N ASP A 129 -3.59 -24.05 -4.06
CA ASP A 129 -3.68 -23.93 -2.61
C ASP A 129 -2.99 -22.67 -2.08
N LYS A 130 -2.74 -21.68 -2.94
CA LYS A 130 -2.01 -20.45 -2.59
C LYS A 130 -2.72 -19.19 -3.03
N LEU A 131 -2.57 -18.16 -2.22
CA LEU A 131 -2.95 -16.78 -2.53
C LEU A 131 -1.70 -16.00 -2.91
N TYR A 132 -1.79 -15.23 -4.00
CA TYR A 132 -0.72 -14.40 -4.50
C TYR A 132 -1.15 -12.94 -4.50
N PHE A 133 -0.32 -12.07 -3.95
CA PHE A 133 -0.54 -10.63 -3.86
C PHE A 133 0.61 -9.89 -4.53
N LEU A 134 0.31 -9.11 -5.57
CA LEU A 134 1.31 -8.38 -6.33
C LEU A 134 1.12 -6.87 -6.14
N PHE A 135 2.15 -6.17 -5.70
CA PHE A 135 2.10 -4.73 -5.41
C PHE A 135 3.44 -4.05 -5.65
N ASN A 136 3.45 -2.72 -5.67
CA ASN A 136 4.69 -1.94 -5.68
C ASN A 136 5.21 -1.74 -4.25
N ASP A 137 6.52 -1.81 -4.07
CA ASP A 137 7.20 -1.51 -2.82
C ASP A 137 8.50 -0.72 -3.07
N ASP A 138 9.15 -0.26 -2.01
CA ASP A 138 10.47 0.35 -2.08
C ASP A 138 11.56 -0.73 -2.18
N ALA A 139 12.41 -0.66 -3.21
CA ALA A 139 13.49 -1.60 -3.48
C ALA A 139 14.47 -1.77 -2.31
N ARG A 140 14.61 -0.76 -1.44
CA ARG A 140 15.44 -0.85 -0.23
C ARG A 140 14.92 -1.88 0.76
N ASN A 141 13.66 -2.30 0.67
CA ASN A 141 13.12 -3.40 1.46
C ASN A 141 13.74 -4.75 1.12
N PHE A 142 14.40 -4.86 -0.04
CA PHE A 142 15.02 -6.09 -0.54
C PHE A 142 16.54 -5.98 -0.67
N ASP A 143 17.15 -4.92 -0.13
CA ASP A 143 18.61 -4.76 -0.12
C ASP A 143 19.24 -5.79 0.85
N PRO A 144 20.11 -6.71 0.38
CA PRO A 144 20.81 -7.66 1.25
C PRO A 144 21.65 -7.01 2.35
N LYS A 145 22.03 -5.74 2.18
CA LYS A 145 22.79 -4.95 3.16
C LYS A 145 21.90 -4.26 4.18
N ARG A 146 20.57 -4.37 4.09
CA ARG A 146 19.63 -3.77 5.04
C ARG A 146 19.90 -4.29 6.44
N LYS A 147 20.20 -3.39 7.37
CA LYS A 147 20.38 -3.71 8.79
C LYS A 147 19.08 -3.49 9.55
N GLY A 148 18.63 -4.54 10.25
CA GLY A 148 17.43 -4.52 11.10
C GLY A 148 16.11 -4.56 10.35
N ASP A 149 15.02 -4.38 11.11
CA ASP A 149 13.64 -4.59 10.66
C ASP A 149 12.97 -3.33 10.11
N ARG A 150 13.77 -2.34 9.70
CA ARG A 150 13.24 -1.10 9.15
C ARG A 150 12.58 -1.37 7.80
N ILE A 151 11.27 -1.10 7.72
CA ILE A 151 10.51 -1.07 6.47
C ILE A 151 10.57 0.35 5.89
N TYR A 152 10.95 0.44 4.62
CA TYR A 152 10.91 1.64 3.81
C TYR A 152 9.53 1.79 3.20
N LYS A 153 9.01 3.02 3.23
CA LYS A 153 7.73 3.39 2.65
C LYS A 153 7.89 3.55 1.14
N TYR A 154 7.02 2.92 0.36
CA TYR A 154 6.87 3.20 -1.06
C TYR A 154 6.20 4.56 -1.27
N THR A 155 6.87 5.43 -2.03
CA THR A 155 6.38 6.79 -2.35
C THR A 155 6.35 7.07 -3.86
N GLY A 156 6.37 6.02 -4.70
CA GLY A 156 6.56 6.18 -6.15
C GLY A 156 8.02 6.35 -6.60
N ASN A 157 8.99 6.15 -5.70
CA ASN A 157 10.42 6.21 -5.99
C ASN A 157 11.10 4.91 -5.55
N ASN A 158 12.26 4.59 -6.14
CA ASN A 158 13.01 3.35 -5.88
C ASN A 158 12.11 2.11 -5.99
N GLU A 159 11.36 2.02 -7.08
CA GLU A 159 10.22 1.11 -7.15
C GLU A 159 10.65 -0.33 -7.40
N MET A 160 9.98 -1.25 -6.74
CA MET A 160 10.13 -2.68 -6.94
C MET A 160 8.76 -3.34 -6.99
N MET A 161 8.52 -4.21 -7.97
CA MET A 161 7.36 -5.09 -7.93
C MET A 161 7.63 -6.22 -6.92
N VAL A 162 6.65 -6.51 -6.07
CA VAL A 162 6.75 -7.52 -5.02
C VAL A 162 5.58 -8.48 -5.12
N LEU A 163 5.89 -9.77 -5.09
CA LEU A 163 4.92 -10.85 -4.99
C LEU A 163 4.95 -11.43 -3.58
N ALA A 164 3.88 -11.28 -2.82
CA ALA A 164 3.66 -12.04 -1.61
C ALA A 164 2.89 -13.33 -1.96
N GLU A 165 3.47 -14.48 -1.63
CA GLU A 165 2.85 -15.79 -1.68
C GLU A 165 2.37 -16.17 -0.27
N MET A 166 1.14 -16.65 -0.16
CA MET A 166 0.56 -17.14 1.09
C MET A 166 0.01 -18.55 0.89
N ASN A 167 0.37 -19.47 1.80
CA ASN A 167 -0.15 -20.85 1.81
C ASN A 167 -1.47 -20.95 2.61
N LEU A 168 -2.08 -22.15 2.64
CA LEU A 168 -3.33 -22.39 3.38
C LEU A 168 -3.21 -22.28 4.90
N GLN A 169 -1.99 -22.29 5.44
CA GLN A 169 -1.69 -22.14 6.86
C GLN A 169 -1.55 -20.67 7.27
N GLY A 170 -1.53 -19.75 6.31
CA GLY A 170 -1.33 -18.32 6.53
C GLY A 170 0.14 -17.90 6.56
N ASP A 171 1.08 -18.79 6.24
CA ASP A 171 2.49 -18.42 6.13
C ASP A 171 2.70 -17.58 4.87
N VAL A 172 3.44 -16.48 5.01
CA VAL A 172 3.69 -15.51 3.94
C VAL A 172 5.17 -15.51 3.58
N GLN A 173 5.46 -15.54 2.28
CA GLN A 173 6.79 -15.33 1.72
C GLN A 173 6.72 -14.23 0.67
N THR A 174 7.68 -13.29 0.67
CA THR A 174 7.70 -12.16 -0.26
C THR A 174 8.89 -12.24 -1.20
N TYR A 175 8.65 -12.07 -2.49
CA TYR A 175 9.65 -12.17 -3.54
C TYR A 175 9.72 -10.88 -4.36
N PRO A 176 10.93 -10.33 -4.58
CA PRO A 176 11.13 -9.31 -5.60
C PRO A 176 10.81 -9.86 -6.99
N VAL A 177 10.02 -9.13 -7.78
CA VAL A 177 9.67 -9.47 -9.16
C VAL A 177 10.46 -8.57 -10.11
N ILE A 178 11.29 -9.18 -10.95
CA ILE A 178 12.09 -8.47 -11.94
C ILE A 178 11.36 -8.50 -13.28
N SER A 179 11.06 -7.33 -13.83
CA SER A 179 10.56 -7.21 -15.19
C SER A 179 11.68 -7.41 -16.20
N SER A 180 11.44 -8.17 -17.26
CA SER A 180 12.35 -8.31 -18.41
C SER A 180 12.64 -6.97 -19.10
N ASP A 181 11.67 -6.07 -19.09
CA ASP A 181 11.71 -4.82 -19.85
C ASP A 181 12.42 -3.69 -19.08
N GLY A 182 12.75 -3.92 -17.80
CA GLY A 182 13.31 -2.95 -16.89
C GLY A 182 12.34 -1.81 -16.52
N GLY A 183 12.36 -1.39 -15.26
CA GLY A 183 11.73 -0.14 -14.81
C GLY A 183 10.26 0.02 -15.18
N VAL A 184 9.41 -0.92 -14.72
CA VAL A 184 7.96 -0.84 -14.85
C VAL A 184 7.34 -0.64 -13.47
N THR A 185 6.55 0.42 -13.33
CA THR A 185 5.69 0.66 -12.17
C THR A 185 4.38 -0.07 -12.38
N LEU A 186 4.00 -0.97 -11.49
CA LEU A 186 2.74 -1.69 -11.62
C LEU A 186 1.57 -0.73 -11.42
N ARG A 187 0.44 -1.01 -12.08
CA ARG A 187 -0.88 -0.50 -11.68
C ARG A 187 -1.70 -1.65 -11.11
N PRO A 188 -1.57 -1.94 -9.80
CA PRO A 188 -2.05 -3.19 -9.23
C PRO A 188 -3.55 -3.41 -9.46
N LYS A 189 -4.35 -2.35 -9.29
CA LYS A 189 -5.81 -2.36 -9.47
C LYS A 189 -6.27 -2.75 -10.89
N MET A 190 -5.40 -2.58 -11.88
CA MET A 190 -5.67 -2.93 -13.30
C MET A 190 -5.21 -4.35 -13.66
N CYS A 191 -4.42 -5.00 -12.81
CA CYS A 191 -3.96 -6.37 -13.03
C CYS A 191 -5.09 -7.36 -12.66
N LYS A 192 -5.25 -8.42 -13.44
CA LYS A 192 -6.35 -9.39 -13.27
C LYS A 192 -5.89 -10.81 -13.57
N GLN A 193 -6.35 -11.76 -12.77
CA GLN A 193 -6.18 -13.18 -13.07
C GLN A 193 -7.01 -13.52 -14.31
N THR A 194 -6.35 -13.99 -15.37
CA THR A 194 -6.97 -14.32 -16.67
C THR A 194 -7.03 -15.82 -16.93
N GLY A 195 -6.32 -16.62 -16.13
CA GLY A 195 -6.36 -18.08 -16.21
C GLY A 195 -6.02 -18.76 -14.87
N LEU A 196 -6.09 -20.10 -14.85
CA LEU A 196 -5.85 -20.90 -13.64
C LEU A 196 -4.48 -20.66 -13.00
N ARG A 197 -3.48 -20.27 -13.81
CA ARG A 197 -2.11 -19.98 -13.38
C ARG A 197 -1.55 -18.74 -14.07
N GLU A 198 -2.41 -17.81 -14.48
CA GLU A 198 -2.01 -16.62 -15.23
C GLU A 198 -2.60 -15.36 -14.63
N LEU A 199 -1.74 -14.38 -14.37
CA LEU A 199 -2.09 -13.02 -13.98
C LEU A 199 -1.64 -12.05 -15.07
N LEU A 200 -2.59 -11.35 -15.69
CA LEU A 200 -2.32 -10.23 -16.58
C LEU A 200 -1.81 -9.04 -15.77
N LEU A 201 -0.66 -8.52 -16.15
CA LEU A 201 0.00 -7.38 -15.54
C LEU A 201 -0.19 -6.15 -16.42
N PHE A 202 -0.53 -5.04 -15.79
CA PHE A 202 -0.55 -3.72 -16.42
C PHE A 202 0.29 -2.76 -15.58
N GLY A 203 1.14 -2.00 -16.26
CA GLY A 203 2.01 -1.01 -15.62
C GLY A 203 2.45 0.07 -16.58
N GLU A 204 3.27 0.98 -16.07
CA GLU A 204 3.83 2.10 -16.82
C GLU A 204 5.35 2.06 -16.77
N ALA A 205 5.97 2.32 -17.91
CA ALA A 205 7.41 2.56 -18.00
C ALA A 205 7.64 4.04 -18.36
N LYS A 206 8.90 4.48 -18.37
CA LYS A 206 9.29 5.87 -18.75
C LYS A 206 8.62 6.38 -20.03
N ARG A 207 8.28 5.49 -20.96
CA ARG A 207 7.56 5.82 -22.21
C ARG A 207 6.42 4.82 -22.44
N GLY A 208 5.25 5.17 -21.90
CA GLY A 208 3.97 4.52 -22.18
C GLY A 208 3.64 3.31 -21.32
N PHE A 209 2.49 2.72 -21.60
CA PHE A 209 1.98 1.56 -20.90
C PHE A 209 2.74 0.28 -21.27
N ARG A 210 2.74 -0.68 -20.35
CA ARG A 210 3.27 -2.02 -20.52
C ARG A 210 2.22 -3.04 -20.10
N LEU A 211 2.07 -4.07 -20.92
CA LEU A 211 1.29 -5.25 -20.62
C LEU A 211 2.25 -6.43 -20.50
N GLY A 212 2.06 -7.23 -19.47
CA GLY A 212 2.84 -8.44 -19.23
C GLY A 212 1.95 -9.54 -18.69
N LYS A 213 2.52 -10.73 -18.53
CA LYS A 213 1.84 -11.83 -17.86
C LYS A 213 2.77 -12.47 -16.86
N MET A 214 2.23 -12.85 -15.71
CA MET A 214 2.89 -13.68 -14.72
C MET A 214 2.27 -15.08 -14.79
N ILE A 215 3.12 -16.08 -14.98
CA ILE A 215 2.73 -17.50 -14.99
C ILE A 215 3.21 -18.13 -13.70
N PHE A 216 2.28 -18.72 -12.94
CA PHE A 216 2.57 -19.43 -11.70
C PHE A 216 2.86 -20.91 -12.00
N ASN A 217 3.90 -21.46 -11.39
CA ASN A 217 4.28 -22.87 -11.58
C ASN A 217 3.46 -23.81 -10.70
#